data_AF-A0A3Q8ZEU2-F1
#
_entry.id   AF-A0A3Q8ZEU2-F1
#
_cell.length_a   1.000
_cell.length_b   1.000
_cell.length_c   1.000
_cell.angle_alpha   90.00
_cell.angle_beta   90.00
_cell.angle_gamma   90.00
#
_symmetry.space_group_name_H-M   'P 1'
#
loop_
_entity.id
_entity.type
_entity.pdbx_description
1 polymer ?
#
loop_
_entity_poly.entity_id
_entity_poly.type
_entity_poly.pdbx_seq_one_letter_code
_entity_poly.pdbx_strand_id
1 'polypeptide(L)'
;MPSFKREIAVAAIVVVTAFMTPFAAVALPSTATGRISVGQVMEMLDKAGTSPIARQTLVAYVAGVGEAAGVIVDTIGKGGPVSCKSSFSLDTGAVRAALEAGAPRQGDWSQTPATPLIIADMVRRAGCRTKI
;
A
#
# COMPACT_ATOMS: atom_id res chain seq x y z
N MET A 1 -12.39 -65.23 36.25
CA MET A 1 -13.47 -64.22 36.11
C MET A 1 -13.24 -63.15 37.18
N PRO A 2 -13.28 -61.83 36.89
CA PRO A 2 -13.28 -61.10 35.62
C PRO A 2 -11.98 -60.25 35.40
N SER A 3 -11.71 -59.95 34.12
CA SER A 3 -10.60 -59.11 33.65
C SER A 3 -10.93 -57.62 33.77
N PHE A 4 -10.04 -56.85 34.41
CA PHE A 4 -10.08 -55.40 34.47
C PHE A 4 -9.45 -54.82 33.18
N LYS A 5 -10.24 -54.66 32.11
CA LYS A 5 -9.79 -53.93 30.91
C LYS A 5 -10.06 -52.45 31.13
N ARG A 6 -8.96 -51.72 31.31
CA ARG A 6 -8.90 -50.28 31.53
C ARG A 6 -9.16 -49.59 30.19
N GLU A 7 -10.41 -49.19 29.97
CA GLU A 7 -10.85 -48.35 28.85
C GLU A 7 -10.19 -46.97 28.98
N ILE A 8 -9.02 -46.78 28.35
CA ILE A 8 -8.41 -45.46 28.19
C ILE A 8 -8.81 -44.98 26.80
N ALA A 9 -10.02 -44.41 26.72
CA ALA A 9 -10.43 -43.60 25.58
C ALA A 9 -9.59 -42.31 25.61
N VAL A 10 -8.47 -42.32 24.88
CA VAL A 10 -7.73 -41.09 24.59
C VAL A 10 -8.59 -40.29 23.61
N ALA A 11 -9.37 -39.35 24.17
CA ALA A 11 -10.12 -38.39 23.39
C ALA A 11 -9.12 -37.57 22.55
N ALA A 12 -9.16 -37.78 21.22
CA ALA A 12 -8.47 -36.94 20.27
C ALA A 12 -9.13 -35.55 20.27
N ILE A 13 -8.58 -34.63 21.04
CA ILE A 13 -8.94 -33.21 20.97
C ILE A 13 -8.34 -32.69 19.66
N VAL A 14 -9.13 -32.71 18.59
CA VAL A 14 -8.80 -32.00 17.36
C VAL A 14 -9.01 -30.51 17.64
N VAL A 15 -7.95 -29.85 18.11
CA VAL A 15 -7.89 -28.39 18.19
C VAL A 15 -7.82 -27.88 16.74
N VAL A 16 -8.97 -27.52 16.17
CA VAL A 16 -9.03 -26.69 14.97
C VAL A 16 -8.72 -25.26 15.41
N THR A 17 -7.45 -24.97 15.68
CA THR A 17 -6.95 -23.59 15.65
C THR A 17 -6.96 -23.17 14.19
N ALA A 18 -8.10 -22.63 13.75
CA ALA A 18 -8.15 -21.83 12.54
C ALA A 18 -7.14 -20.69 12.72
N PHE A 19 -5.98 -20.84 12.09
CA PHE A 19 -5.04 -19.75 11.89
C PHE A 19 -5.80 -18.69 11.07
N MET A 20 -6.46 -17.75 11.77
CA MET A 20 -6.82 -16.45 11.21
C MET A 20 -5.50 -15.72 10.99
N THR A 21 -4.76 -16.11 9.97
CA THR A 21 -3.68 -15.28 9.44
C THR A 21 -4.31 -13.94 9.08
N PRO A 22 -3.74 -12.81 9.53
CA PRO A 22 -4.21 -11.52 9.06
C PRO A 22 -3.92 -11.49 7.56
N PHE A 23 -4.97 -11.64 6.74
CA PHE A 23 -4.86 -11.33 5.33
C PHE A 23 -4.47 -9.87 5.26
N ALA A 24 -3.24 -9.60 4.79
CA ALA A 24 -2.82 -8.24 4.50
C ALA A 24 -3.85 -7.68 3.52
N ALA A 25 -4.65 -6.71 3.96
CA ALA A 25 -5.62 -6.10 3.08
C ALA A 25 -4.85 -5.35 2.00
N VAL A 26 -4.96 -5.83 0.76
CA VAL A 26 -4.32 -5.26 -0.41
C VAL A 26 -5.27 -4.22 -1.02
N ALA A 27 -4.73 -3.07 -1.40
CA ALA A 27 -5.46 -2.12 -2.20
C ALA A 27 -5.77 -2.76 -3.57
N LEU A 28 -7.02 -3.15 -3.79
CA LEU A 28 -7.46 -3.70 -5.06
C LEU A 28 -7.53 -2.61 -6.12
N PRO A 29 -7.33 -2.93 -7.40
CA PRO A 29 -7.65 -2.02 -8.49
C PRO A 29 -9.10 -1.52 -8.41
N SER A 30 -9.30 -0.21 -8.54
CA SER A 30 -10.63 0.42 -8.47
C SER A 30 -10.99 1.28 -9.68
N THR A 31 -10.04 1.51 -10.59
CA THR A 31 -10.32 2.12 -11.90
C THR A 31 -10.64 1.06 -12.95
N ALA A 32 -11.34 1.44 -14.02
CA ALA A 32 -11.62 0.56 -15.15
C ALA A 32 -10.35 -0.01 -15.83
N THR A 33 -9.21 0.66 -15.67
CA THR A 33 -7.91 0.26 -16.24
C THR A 33 -7.06 -0.63 -15.33
N GLY A 34 -7.62 -1.12 -14.22
CA GLY A 34 -6.87 -2.00 -13.31
C GLY A 34 -5.84 -1.26 -12.44
N ARG A 35 -6.03 0.04 -12.19
CA ARG A 35 -5.21 0.85 -11.28
C ARG A 35 -5.96 1.20 -10.00
N ILE A 36 -5.22 1.52 -8.94
CA ILE A 36 -5.76 2.07 -7.69
C ILE A 36 -6.14 3.54 -7.90
N SER A 37 -7.39 3.88 -7.61
CA SER A 37 -7.95 5.22 -7.80
C SER A 37 -7.57 6.20 -6.69
N VAL A 38 -7.63 7.50 -6.97
CA VAL A 38 -7.50 8.58 -5.97
C VAL A 38 -8.53 8.39 -4.86
N GLY A 39 -9.78 8.09 -5.22
CA GLY A 39 -10.87 7.94 -4.26
C GLY A 39 -10.59 6.86 -3.21
N GLN A 40 -10.06 5.71 -3.65
CA GLN A 40 -9.69 4.63 -2.73
C GLN A 40 -8.55 5.04 -1.78
N VAL A 41 -7.52 5.75 -2.27
CA VAL A 41 -6.42 6.20 -1.40
C VAL A 41 -6.88 7.26 -0.41
N MET A 42 -7.74 8.19 -0.84
CA MET A 42 -8.35 9.19 0.05
C MET A 42 -9.23 8.53 1.11
N GLU A 43 -10.02 7.52 0.75
CA GLU A 43 -10.80 6.73 1.71
C GLU A 43 -9.90 6.02 2.74
N MET A 44 -8.80 5.42 2.29
CA MET A 44 -7.83 4.79 3.19
C MET A 44 -7.18 5.81 4.13
N LEU A 45 -6.85 7.00 3.63
CA LEU A 45 -6.32 8.10 4.44
C LEU A 45 -7.32 8.57 5.51
N ASP A 46 -8.59 8.72 5.13
CA ASP A 46 -9.66 9.16 6.05
C ASP A 46 -9.94 8.11 7.14
N LYS A 47 -9.87 6.82 6.77
CA LYS A 47 -10.12 5.70 7.69
C LYS A 47 -8.90 5.23 8.46
N ALA A 48 -7.69 5.70 8.16
CA ALA A 48 -6.45 5.20 8.80
C ALA A 48 -6.42 5.41 10.33
N GLY A 49 -7.12 6.42 10.85
CA GLY A 49 -7.23 6.67 12.29
C GLY A 49 -8.19 5.73 13.02
N THR A 50 -9.18 5.18 12.33
CA THR A 50 -10.31 4.45 12.92
C THR A 50 -10.40 2.99 12.47
N SER A 51 -9.70 2.62 11.39
CA SER A 51 -9.66 1.26 10.84
C SER A 51 -8.21 0.76 10.75
N PRO A 52 -7.81 -0.24 11.58
CA PRO A 52 -6.49 -0.85 11.50
C PRO A 52 -6.19 -1.43 10.12
N ILE A 53 -7.22 -1.96 9.46
CA ILE A 53 -7.14 -2.53 8.11
C ILE A 53 -6.81 -1.42 7.10
N ALA A 54 -7.56 -0.31 7.11
CA ALA A 54 -7.30 0.81 6.20
C ALA A 54 -5.89 1.39 6.41
N ARG A 55 -5.44 1.49 7.67
CA ARG A 55 -4.08 1.93 8.00
C ARG A 55 -3.02 0.98 7.44
N GLN A 56 -3.16 -0.32 7.62
CA GLN A 56 -2.21 -1.32 7.13
C GLN A 56 -2.17 -1.32 5.59
N THR A 57 -3.33 -1.27 4.94
CA THR A 57 -3.41 -1.18 3.47
C THR A 57 -2.76 0.09 2.94
N LEU A 58 -3.01 1.23 3.59
CA LEU A 58 -2.39 2.50 3.22
C LEU A 58 -0.87 2.44 3.35
N VAL A 59 -0.36 1.94 4.48
CA VAL A 59 1.09 1.81 4.71
C VAL A 59 1.73 0.90 3.66
N ALA A 60 1.14 -0.26 3.40
CA ALA A 60 1.65 -1.19 2.39
C ALA A 60 1.64 -0.58 0.98
N TYR A 61 0.55 0.11 0.62
CA TYR A 61 0.44 0.83 -0.65
C TYR A 61 1.52 1.90 -0.78
N VAL A 62 1.67 2.76 0.23
CA VAL A 62 2.65 3.85 0.26
C VAL A 62 4.09 3.32 0.21
N ALA A 63 4.40 2.28 0.98
CA ALA A 63 5.72 1.63 0.96
C ALA A 63 6.04 1.09 -0.43
N GLY A 64 5.12 0.34 -1.05
CA GLY A 64 5.31 -0.20 -2.40
C GLY A 64 5.48 0.89 -3.46
N VAL A 65 4.72 2.00 -3.37
CA VAL A 65 4.90 3.16 -4.27
C VAL A 65 6.28 3.80 -4.07
N GLY A 66 6.69 3.99 -2.81
CA GLY A 66 7.99 4.58 -2.47
C GLY A 66 9.17 3.75 -2.97
N GLU A 67 9.12 2.43 -2.75
CA GLU A 67 10.13 1.48 -3.23
C GLU A 67 10.20 1.45 -4.75
N ALA A 68 9.05 1.36 -5.43
CA ALA A 68 9.00 1.37 -6.90
C ALA A 68 9.57 2.68 -7.48
N ALA A 69 9.21 3.83 -6.90
CA ALA A 69 9.75 5.12 -7.31
C ALA A 69 11.27 5.18 -7.09
N GLY A 70 11.75 4.71 -5.94
CA GLY A 70 13.17 4.63 -5.63
C GLY A 70 13.95 3.78 -6.63
N VAL A 71 13.43 2.59 -6.99
CA VAL A 71 14.02 1.73 -8.02
C VAL A 71 14.04 2.42 -9.39
N ILE A 72 12.94 3.07 -9.80
CA ILE A 72 12.87 3.79 -11.07
C ILE A 72 13.96 4.88 -11.13
N VAL A 73 14.10 5.68 -10.08
CA VAL A 73 15.13 6.73 -10.05
C VAL A 73 16.55 6.17 -9.94
N ASP A 74 16.78 5.10 -9.18
CA ASP A 74 18.10 4.47 -9.11
C ASP A 74 18.50 3.85 -10.47
N THR A 75 17.55 3.21 -11.15
CA THR A 75 17.78 2.59 -12.47
C THR A 75 18.07 3.65 -13.54
N ILE A 76 17.39 4.80 -13.48
CA ILE A 76 17.64 5.92 -14.40
C ILE A 76 18.88 6.74 -13.96
N GLY A 77 19.24 6.73 -12.67
CA GLY A 77 20.33 7.51 -12.09
C GLY A 77 21.71 6.84 -12.17
N LYS A 78 21.77 5.50 -12.18
CA LYS A 78 23.01 4.73 -12.36
C LYS A 78 23.45 4.72 -13.84
N GLY A 79 23.87 5.90 -14.31
CA GLY A 79 24.43 6.11 -15.65
C GLY A 79 23.49 6.81 -16.64
N GLY A 80 22.25 7.12 -16.24
CA GLY A 80 21.33 7.92 -17.04
C GLY A 80 21.27 9.39 -16.59
N PRO A 81 20.44 10.21 -17.26
CA PRO A 81 20.46 11.65 -17.06
C PRO A 81 19.84 12.09 -15.74
N VAL A 82 19.17 11.27 -14.94
CA VAL A 82 18.39 11.84 -13.80
C VAL A 82 19.24 12.03 -12.54
N SER A 83 19.22 13.24 -11.97
CA SER A 83 19.80 13.59 -10.68
C SER A 83 18.75 14.26 -9.80
N CYS A 84 18.62 13.78 -8.56
CA CYS A 84 17.72 14.35 -7.55
C CYS A 84 18.51 15.05 -6.46
N LYS A 85 17.97 16.15 -5.93
CA LYS A 85 18.62 16.96 -4.88
C LYS A 85 18.47 16.34 -3.50
N SER A 86 17.41 15.57 -3.28
CA SER A 86 17.14 14.88 -2.03
C SER A 86 16.60 13.48 -2.27
N SER A 87 16.59 12.66 -1.22
CA SER A 87 15.88 11.39 -1.23
C SER A 87 14.37 11.59 -1.34
N PHE A 88 13.70 10.50 -1.69
CA PHE A 88 12.25 10.41 -1.64
C PHE A 88 11.76 10.21 -0.21
N SER A 89 10.75 10.99 0.17
CA SER A 89 9.97 10.80 1.40
C SER A 89 8.49 10.79 1.05
N LEU A 90 7.75 9.91 1.74
CA LEU A 90 6.31 9.78 1.62
C LEU A 90 5.70 9.58 3.01
N ASP A 91 4.91 10.55 3.45
CA ASP A 91 4.02 10.45 4.60
C ASP A 91 2.57 10.66 4.15
N THR A 92 1.61 10.45 5.04
CA THR A 92 0.18 10.52 4.71
C THR A 92 -0.27 11.93 4.31
N GLY A 93 0.32 12.98 4.88
CA GLY A 93 0.06 14.37 4.52
C GLY A 93 0.58 14.68 3.12
N ALA A 94 1.81 14.25 2.83
CA ALA A 94 2.41 14.31 1.50
C ALA A 94 1.57 13.59 0.43
N VAL A 95 1.04 12.39 0.73
CA VAL A 95 0.16 11.65 -0.18
C VAL A 95 -1.13 12.41 -0.42
N ARG A 96 -1.80 12.88 0.64
CA ARG A 96 -3.05 13.64 0.51
C ARG A 96 -2.85 14.88 -0.37
N ALA A 97 -1.82 15.67 -0.08
CA ALA A 97 -1.51 16.87 -0.85
C ALA A 97 -1.22 16.57 -2.33
N ALA A 98 -0.49 15.49 -2.62
CA ALA A 98 -0.20 15.05 -3.99
C ALA A 98 -1.48 14.71 -4.76
N LEU A 99 -2.42 14.01 -4.11
CA LEU A 99 -3.69 13.60 -4.71
C LEU A 99 -4.62 14.79 -4.92
N GLU A 100 -4.75 15.69 -3.95
CA GLU A 100 -5.59 16.90 -4.06
C GLU A 100 -5.06 17.85 -5.14
N ALA A 101 -3.74 18.01 -5.25
CA ALA A 101 -3.13 18.81 -6.30
C ALA A 101 -3.23 18.17 -7.70
N GLY A 102 -3.11 16.84 -7.77
CA GLY A 102 -3.14 16.09 -9.03
C GLY A 102 -4.54 15.76 -9.55
N ALA A 103 -5.55 15.79 -8.68
CA ALA A 103 -6.95 15.53 -8.99
C ALA A 103 -7.86 16.54 -8.27
N PRO A 104 -7.93 17.79 -8.72
CA PRO A 104 -8.70 18.84 -8.03
C PRO A 104 -10.23 18.63 -8.10
N ARG A 105 -10.72 17.82 -9.06
CA ARG A 105 -12.15 17.52 -9.22
C ARG A 105 -12.51 16.20 -8.56
N GLN A 106 -13.22 16.27 -7.44
CA GLN A 106 -13.67 15.09 -6.68
C GLN A 106 -14.50 14.10 -7.51
N GLY A 107 -15.30 14.59 -8.47
CA GLY A 107 -16.10 13.73 -9.35
C GLY A 107 -15.28 12.72 -10.16
N ASP A 108 -14.00 13.01 -10.39
CA ASP A 108 -13.11 12.16 -11.20
C ASP A 108 -12.27 11.20 -10.34
N TRP A 109 -12.34 11.29 -9.02
CA TRP A 109 -11.45 10.57 -8.11
C TRP A 109 -11.56 9.05 -8.23
N SER A 110 -12.73 8.52 -8.56
CA SER A 110 -12.97 7.08 -8.71
C SER A 110 -12.26 6.47 -9.92
N GLN A 111 -11.96 7.27 -10.95
CA GLN A 111 -11.29 6.81 -12.17
C GLN A 111 -9.88 7.35 -12.34
N THR A 112 -9.50 8.39 -11.59
CA THR A 112 -8.16 8.96 -11.63
C THR A 112 -7.17 8.04 -10.93
N PRO A 113 -6.07 7.60 -11.58
CA PRO A 113 -5.09 6.72 -10.95
C PRO A 113 -4.23 7.49 -9.92
N ALA A 114 -4.13 6.98 -8.70
CA ALA A 114 -3.42 7.64 -7.60
C ALA A 114 -1.88 7.58 -7.74
N THR A 115 -1.34 6.41 -8.06
CA THR A 115 0.12 6.17 -8.04
C THR A 115 0.92 7.14 -8.93
N PRO A 116 0.52 7.45 -10.18
CA PRO A 116 1.25 8.41 -11.00
C PRO A 116 1.28 9.82 -10.41
N LEU A 117 0.22 10.27 -9.74
CA LEU A 117 0.15 11.58 -9.11
C LEU A 117 1.12 11.66 -7.91
N ILE A 118 1.15 10.59 -7.11
CA ILE A 118 2.06 10.47 -5.97
C ILE A 118 3.52 10.48 -6.45
N ILE A 119 3.88 9.67 -7.45
CA ILE A 119 5.25 9.61 -7.97
C ILE A 119 5.66 10.95 -8.58
N ALA A 120 4.79 11.58 -9.37
CA ALA A 120 5.07 12.90 -9.96
C ALA A 120 5.37 13.95 -8.88
N ASP A 121 4.61 13.92 -7.79
CA ASP A 121 4.84 14.79 -6.65
C ASP A 121 6.15 14.49 -5.90
N MET A 122 6.48 13.22 -5.68
CA MET A 122 7.78 12.81 -5.11
C MET A 122 8.95 13.33 -5.93
N VAL A 123 8.93 13.11 -7.25
CA VAL A 123 9.96 13.54 -8.20
C VAL A 123 10.13 15.05 -8.16
N ARG A 124 9.01 15.79 -8.14
CA ARG A 124 8.98 17.25 -8.03
C ARG A 124 9.61 17.74 -6.72
N ARG A 125 9.19 17.18 -5.57
CA ARG A 125 9.72 17.58 -4.24
C ARG A 125 11.20 17.25 -4.08
N ALA A 126 11.63 16.13 -4.63
CA ALA A 126 13.04 15.73 -4.62
C ALA A 126 13.93 16.55 -5.57
N GLY A 127 13.32 17.44 -6.37
CA GLY A 127 14.03 18.28 -7.31
C GLY A 127 14.76 17.49 -8.39
N CYS A 128 14.22 16.34 -8.78
CA CYS A 128 14.81 15.50 -9.81
C CYS A 128 14.82 16.23 -11.16
N ARG A 129 15.96 16.18 -11.85
CA ARG A 129 16.15 16.78 -13.18
C ARG A 129 16.96 15.84 -14.06
N THR A 130 16.74 15.92 -15.36
CA THR A 130 17.68 15.39 -16.36
C THR A 130 18.91 16.29 -16.41
N LYS A 131 20.08 15.77 -16.05
CA LYS A 131 21.41 16.18 -16.51
C LYS A 131 21.35 16.24 -18.03
N ILE A 132 21.30 17.47 -18.54
CA ILE A 132 21.58 17.82 -19.93
C ILE A 132 23.10 17.88 -20.07
#